data_AF-A0A8J6RPJ4-F1
#
_entry.id   AF-A0A8J6RPJ4-F1
#
_cell.length_a   1.000
_cell.length_b   1.000
_cell.length_c   1.000
_cell.angle_alpha   90.00
_cell.angle_beta   90.00
_cell.angle_gamma   90.00
#
_symmetry.space_group_name_H-M   'P 1'
#
loop_
_entity.id
_entity.type
_entity.pdbx_description
1 polymer ?
#
loop_
_entity_poly.entity_id
_entity_poly.type
_entity_poly.pdbx_seq_one_letter_code
_entity_poly.pdbx_strand_id
1 'polypeptide(L)'
;METVLAYAQQLVYTLLTLMPSQYQRDNLEAILGLFLEAQGHPLPEHSKTKPASALSRFLNIYSWSTRKLIYITRNYVLKKILSHCPQGCQVDVTSHHRPDNPGKNAANSKPLSI
;
A
#
# COMPACT_ATOMS: atom_id res chain seq x y z
N MET A 1 -2.88 17.58 20.87
CA MET A 1 -3.34 16.27 20.35
C MET A 1 -3.50 16.42 18.85
N GLU A 2 -2.75 15.66 18.04
CA GLU A 2 -3.05 15.55 16.62
C GLU A 2 -4.43 14.92 16.47
N THR A 3 -5.28 15.51 15.63
CA THR A 3 -6.65 15.05 15.43
C THR A 3 -6.68 13.89 14.44
N VAL A 4 -7.76 13.10 14.45
CA VAL A 4 -8.01 12.06 13.43
C VAL A 4 -7.91 12.65 12.01
N LEU A 5 -8.34 13.90 11.83
CA LEU A 5 -8.21 14.63 10.57
C LEU A 5 -6.75 14.80 10.14
N ALA A 6 -5.86 15.22 11.05
CA ALA A 6 -4.44 15.39 10.75
C ALA A 6 -3.79 14.05 10.33
N TYR A 7 -4.13 12.96 11.02
CA TYR A 7 -3.65 11.63 10.64
C TYR A 7 -4.16 11.18 9.28
N ALA A 8 -5.43 11.44 8.95
CA ALA A 8 -6.02 11.11 7.66
C ALA A 8 -5.37 11.92 6.51
N GLN A 9 -5.19 13.23 6.71
CA GLN A 9 -4.54 14.10 5.73
C GLN A 9 -3.11 13.65 5.42
N GLN A 10 -2.32 13.37 6.46
CA GLN A 10 -0.95 12.91 6.29
C GLN A 10 -0.90 11.58 5.52
N LEU A 11 -1.82 10.64 5.82
CA LEU A 11 -1.91 9.39 5.08
C LEU A 11 -2.23 9.64 3.60
N VAL A 12 -3.30 10.39 3.31
CA VAL A 12 -3.72 10.68 1.93
C VAL A 12 -2.60 11.33 1.12
N TYR A 13 -1.95 12.36 1.64
CA TYR A 13 -0.83 13.01 0.95
C TYR A 13 0.34 12.05 0.72
N THR A 14 0.65 11.19 1.69
CA THR A 14 1.68 10.16 1.52
C THR A 14 1.31 9.21 0.37
N LEU A 15 0.07 8.74 0.29
CA LEU A 15 -0.37 7.86 -0.80
C LEU A 15 -0.34 8.56 -2.17
N LEU A 16 -0.68 9.85 -2.23
CA LEU A 16 -0.63 10.62 -3.48
C LEU A 16 0.79 10.77 -4.03
N THR A 17 1.82 10.78 -3.16
CA THR A 17 3.22 10.78 -3.63
C THR A 17 3.61 9.54 -4.43
N LEU A 18 2.87 8.43 -4.28
CA LEU A 18 3.11 7.20 -5.03
C LEU A 18 2.68 7.30 -6.50
N MET A 19 1.86 8.30 -6.83
CA MET A 19 1.35 8.48 -8.19
C MET A 19 2.36 9.31 -9.00
N PRO A 20 2.88 8.76 -10.12
CA PRO A 20 3.91 9.44 -10.90
C PRO A 20 3.39 10.67 -11.67
N SER A 21 2.09 10.76 -11.93
CA SER A 21 1.47 11.90 -12.64
C SER A 21 0.35 12.55 -11.84
N GLN A 22 0.10 13.83 -12.09
CA GLN A 22 -1.04 14.55 -11.49
C GLN A 22 -2.37 13.88 -11.85
N TYR A 23 -2.52 13.40 -13.09
CA TYR A 23 -3.73 12.70 -13.52
C TYR A 23 -4.04 11.46 -12.66
N GLN A 24 -3.01 10.69 -12.30
CA GLN A 24 -3.16 9.54 -11.42
C GLN A 24 -3.45 9.93 -9.96
N ARG A 25 -2.91 11.07 -9.49
CA ARG A 25 -3.26 11.62 -8.17
C ARG A 25 -4.74 11.92 -8.11
N ASP A 26 -5.26 12.65 -9.09
CA ASP A 26 -6.68 13.01 -9.12
C ASP A 26 -7.58 11.76 -9.20
N ASN A 27 -7.17 10.73 -9.95
CA ASN A 27 -7.93 9.46 -10.02
C ASN A 27 -7.91 8.71 -8.69
N LEU A 28 -6.78 8.72 -7.96
CA LEU A 28 -6.71 8.15 -6.62
C LEU A 28 -7.63 8.90 -5.65
N GLU A 29 -7.61 10.24 -5.67
CA GLU A 29 -8.51 11.05 -4.85
C GLU A 29 -9.98 10.76 -5.16
N ALA A 30 -10.35 10.66 -6.44
CA ALA A 30 -11.70 10.32 -6.85
C ALA A 30 -12.16 8.96 -6.31
N ILE A 31 -11.29 7.94 -6.35
CA ILE A 31 -11.60 6.61 -5.82
C ILE A 31 -11.70 6.61 -4.29
N LEU A 32 -10.80 7.32 -3.61
CA LEU A 32 -10.89 7.48 -2.15
C LEU A 32 -12.18 8.20 -1.75
N GLY A 33 -12.58 9.23 -2.50
CA GLY A 33 -13.87 9.90 -2.35
C GLY A 33 -15.03 8.91 -2.48
N LEU A 34 -15.04 8.10 -3.54
CA LEU A 34 -16.07 7.06 -3.74
C LEU A 34 -16.16 6.08 -2.57
N PHE A 35 -15.03 5.64 -2.00
CA PHE A 35 -15.03 4.76 -0.84
C PHE A 35 -15.60 5.44 0.41
N LEU A 36 -15.34 6.73 0.59
CA LEU A 36 -15.75 7.50 1.76
C LEU A 36 -17.21 7.99 1.67
N GLU A 37 -17.80 8.06 0.48
CA GLU A 37 -19.23 8.39 0.31
C GLU A 37 -20.18 7.35 0.92
N ALA A 38 -19.69 6.17 1.34
CA ALA A 38 -20.42 5.15 2.10
C ALA A 38 -21.72 4.63 1.42
N GLN A 39 -21.81 4.72 0.09
CA GLN A 39 -22.97 4.24 -0.69
C GLN A 39 -23.01 2.70 -0.88
N GLY A 40 -22.07 1.96 -0.27
CA GLY A 40 -22.00 0.50 -0.35
C GLY A 40 -21.43 -0.06 -1.67
N HIS A 41 -21.45 0.71 -2.76
CA HIS A 41 -20.94 0.32 -4.06
C HIS A 41 -20.05 1.41 -4.69
N PRO A 42 -18.73 1.39 -4.45
CA PRO A 42 -17.80 2.38 -5.00
C PRO A 42 -17.41 2.04 -6.44
N LEU A 43 -18.40 1.91 -7.32
CA LEU A 43 -18.17 1.64 -8.74
C LEU A 43 -17.67 2.91 -9.45
N PRO A 44 -16.80 2.78 -10.46
CA PRO A 44 -16.33 3.91 -11.28
C PRO A 44 -17.45 4.79 -11.84
N GLU A 45 -18.62 4.20 -12.13
CA GLU A 45 -19.79 4.88 -12.71
C GLU A 45 -20.44 5.90 -11.77
N HIS A 46 -20.22 5.76 -10.47
CA HIS A 46 -20.76 6.69 -9.47
C HIS A 46 -19.84 7.90 -9.26
N SER A 47 -18.67 7.96 -9.91
CA SER A 47 -17.76 9.08 -9.78
C SER A 47 -18.36 10.34 -10.39
N LYS A 48 -18.43 11.41 -9.60
CA LYS A 48 -18.84 12.75 -10.06
C LYS A 48 -17.66 13.57 -10.58
N THR A 49 -16.43 13.18 -10.26
CA THR A 49 -15.22 13.98 -10.50
C THR A 49 -14.40 13.49 -11.68
N LYS A 50 -14.40 12.19 -11.97
CA LYS A 50 -13.67 11.58 -13.09
C LYS A 50 -14.56 10.60 -13.84
N PRO A 51 -14.37 10.44 -15.16
CA PRO A 51 -15.17 9.49 -15.91
C PRO A 51 -14.85 8.04 -15.53
N ALA A 52 -15.84 7.16 -15.58
CA ALA A 52 -15.71 5.74 -15.23
C ALA A 52 -14.58 5.04 -16.00
N SER A 53 -14.40 5.37 -17.28
CA SER A 53 -13.33 4.83 -18.12
C SER A 53 -11.93 5.25 -17.65
N ALA A 54 -11.77 6.47 -17.14
CA ALA A 54 -10.50 6.93 -16.56
C ALA A 54 -10.14 6.16 -15.29
N LEU A 55 -11.12 5.98 -14.39
CA LEU A 55 -10.93 5.21 -13.15
C LEU A 55 -10.66 3.74 -13.44
N SER A 56 -11.35 3.15 -14.42
CA SER A 56 -11.08 1.78 -14.86
C SER A 56 -9.66 1.63 -15.41
N ARG A 57 -9.20 2.54 -16.29
CA ARG A 57 -7.81 2.53 -16.78
C ARG A 57 -6.82 2.73 -15.64
N PHE A 58 -7.14 3.60 -14.68
CA PHE A 58 -6.31 3.83 -13.51
C PHE A 58 -6.11 2.55 -12.69
N LEU A 59 -7.19 1.80 -12.44
CA LEU A 59 -7.11 0.57 -11.65
C LEU A 59 -6.45 -0.60 -12.40
N ASN A 60 -6.63 -0.68 -13.72
CA ASN A 60 -6.30 -1.89 -14.49
C ASN A 60 -5.07 -1.76 -15.40
N ILE A 61 -4.75 -0.56 -15.89
CA ILE A 61 -3.74 -0.36 -16.94
C ILE A 61 -2.50 0.36 -16.42
N TYR A 62 -2.68 1.35 -15.53
CA TYR A 62 -1.55 2.16 -15.08
C TYR A 62 -0.60 1.39 -14.17
N SER A 63 0.70 1.58 -14.39
CA SER A 63 1.78 0.87 -13.70
C SER A 63 2.15 1.48 -12.33
N TRP A 64 1.17 1.91 -11.54
CA TRP A 64 1.40 2.37 -10.16
C TRP A 64 1.38 1.18 -9.20
N SER A 65 2.07 1.30 -8.07
CA SER A 65 2.24 0.16 -7.17
C SER A 65 1.12 0.07 -6.13
N THR A 66 0.04 -0.64 -6.47
CA THR A 66 -1.05 -0.97 -5.53
C THR A 66 -0.53 -1.67 -4.28
N ARG A 67 0.46 -2.55 -4.45
CA ARG A 67 1.13 -3.23 -3.32
C ARG A 67 1.79 -2.24 -2.36
N LYS A 68 2.53 -1.25 -2.87
CA LYS A 68 3.13 -0.21 -2.01
C LYS A 68 2.06 0.64 -1.32
N LEU A 69 0.98 0.98 -2.02
CA LEU A 69 -0.14 1.70 -1.43
C LEU A 69 -0.72 0.94 -0.24
N ILE A 70 -1.07 -0.34 -0.42
CA ILE A 70 -1.60 -1.20 0.65
C ILE A 70 -0.61 -1.33 1.80
N TYR A 71 0.67 -1.56 1.48
CA TYR A 71 1.73 -1.69 2.48
C TYR A 71 1.88 -0.43 3.32
N ILE A 72 1.95 0.75 2.71
CA ILE A 72 2.09 2.03 3.41
C ILE A 72 0.85 2.30 4.27
N THR A 73 -0.35 2.13 3.73
CA THR A 73 -1.60 2.31 4.48
C THR A 73 -1.65 1.41 5.71
N ARG A 74 -1.38 0.12 5.55
CA ARG A 74 -1.39 -0.84 6.68
C ARG A 74 -0.37 -0.46 7.75
N ASN A 75 0.88 -0.18 7.38
CA ASN A 75 1.91 0.18 8.34
C ASN A 75 1.60 1.50 9.05
N TYR A 76 1.09 2.48 8.33
CA TYR A 76 0.70 3.77 8.91
C TYR A 76 -0.39 3.60 9.97
N VAL A 77 -1.47 2.88 9.61
CA VAL A 77 -2.59 2.62 10.52
C VAL A 77 -2.13 1.82 11.73
N LEU A 78 -1.37 0.73 11.54
CA LEU A 78 -0.85 -0.07 12.65
C LEU A 78 0.04 0.76 13.59
N LYS A 79 0.94 1.58 13.04
CA LYS A 79 1.81 2.46 13.85
C LYS A 79 0.99 3.43 14.70
N LYS A 80 -0.05 4.04 14.11
CA LYS A 80 -0.94 4.95 14.84
C LYS A 80 -1.74 4.22 15.92
N ILE A 81 -2.33 3.07 15.62
CA ILE A 81 -3.05 2.25 16.62
C ILE A 81 -2.12 1.86 17.78
N LEU A 82 -0.94 1.29 17.47
CA LEU A 82 0.01 0.84 18.50
C LEU A 82 0.53 2.00 19.35
N SER A 83 0.74 3.18 18.76
CA SER A 83 1.17 4.38 19.53
C SER A 83 0.13 4.89 20.53
N HIS A 84 -1.15 4.55 20.34
CA HIS A 84 -2.25 4.94 21.24
C HIS A 84 -2.75 3.76 22.08
N CYS A 85 -2.22 2.55 21.88
CA CYS A 85 -2.58 1.38 22.66
C CYS A 85 -1.78 1.38 23.97
N PRO A 86 -2.43 1.22 25.14
CA PRO A 86 -1.70 1.06 26.40
C PRO A 86 -0.79 -0.17 26.30
N GLN A 87 0.39 -0.08 26.91
CA GLN A 87 1.61 -0.89 26.69
C GLN A 87 1.48 -2.43 26.81
N GLY A 88 0.28 -2.99 27.03
CA GLY A 88 0.02 -4.42 27.12
C GLY A 88 -0.27 -5.13 25.78
N CYS A 89 -0.42 -4.42 24.66
CA CYS A 89 -0.72 -5.01 23.34
C CYS A 89 0.51 -5.00 22.42
N GLN A 90 1.62 -5.60 22.84
CA GLN A 90 2.81 -5.72 22.00
C GLN A 90 2.60 -6.84 20.98
N VAL A 91 2.08 -6.47 19.80
CA VAL A 91 2.05 -7.38 18.65
C VAL A 91 3.44 -7.35 18.01
N ASP A 92 4.16 -8.47 18.05
CA ASP A 92 5.45 -8.61 17.40
C ASP A 92 5.27 -8.68 15.88
N VAL A 93 5.45 -7.53 15.20
CA VAL A 93 5.33 -7.42 13.74
C VAL A 93 6.66 -7.70 13.03
N THR A 94 7.69 -8.19 13.72
CA THR A 94 9.03 -8.36 13.10
C THR A 94 9.24 -9.67 12.33
N SER A 95 8.28 -10.60 12.27
CA SER A 95 8.49 -11.93 11.69
C SER A 95 8.34 -12.07 10.15
N HIS A 96 8.45 -11.01 9.35
CA HIS A 96 8.52 -11.15 7.89
C HIS A 96 9.67 -10.34 7.26
N HIS A 97 10.89 -10.60 7.73
CA HIS A 97 12.05 -10.57 6.85
C HIS A 97 12.30 -12.01 6.39
N ARG A 98 11.88 -12.34 5.16
CA ARG A 98 12.33 -13.58 4.50
C ARG A 98 13.73 -13.28 3.95
N PRO A 99 14.81 -13.87 4.49
CA PRO A 99 16.11 -13.75 3.84
C PRO A 99 16.04 -14.49 2.50
N ASP A 100 16.45 -13.82 1.43
CA ASP A 100 16.77 -14.50 0.18
C ASP A 100 17.86 -15.54 0.47
N ASN A 101 17.55 -16.80 0.17
CA ASN A 101 18.40 -17.96 0.40
C ASN A 101 19.49 -18.02 -0.68
N PRO A 102 20.80 -17.85 -0.37
CA PRO A 102 21.87 -18.18 -1.29
C PRO A 102 22.45 -19.52 -0.83
N GLY A 103 21.80 -20.61 -1.25
CA GLY A 103 22.15 -21.95 -0.79
C GLY A 103 22.39 -22.91 -1.95
N LYS A 104 23.69 -23.16 -2.21
CA LYS A 104 24.32 -24.41 -2.67
C LYS A 104 24.91 -24.37 -4.09
N ASN A 105 26.23 -24.20 -4.15
CA ASN A 105 27.12 -24.91 -5.06
C ASN A 105 28.52 -24.95 -4.43
N ALA A 106 28.73 -25.90 -3.52
CA ALA A 106 30.04 -26.31 -3.06
C ALA A 106 30.01 -27.84 -2.89
N ALA A 107 30.14 -28.57 -4.00
CA ALA A 107 30.47 -29.98 -3.98
C ALA A 107 31.98 -30.09 -4.22
N ASN A 108 32.67 -30.57 -3.19
CA ASN A 108 34.10 -30.74 -3.11
C ASN A 108 34.52 -32.12 -3.66
N SER A 109 35.64 -32.14 -4.39
CA SER A 109 36.64 -33.22 -4.49
C SER A 109 36.29 -34.62 -5.05
N LYS A 110 36.89 -34.96 -6.21
CA LYS A 110 37.88 -36.05 -6.37
C LYS A 110 38.43 -36.09 -7.82
N PRO A 111 39.77 -36.11 -8.04
CA PRO A 111 40.33 -36.54 -9.32
C PRO A 111 40.47 -38.08 -9.32
N LEU A 112 40.04 -38.71 -10.41
CA LEU A 112 40.26 -40.13 -10.67
C LEU A 112 41.55 -40.26 -11.50
N SER A 113 42.55 -40.93 -10.93
CA SER A 113 43.77 -41.34 -11.63
C SER A 113 43.47 -42.45 -12.64
N ILE A 114 43.83 -42.25 -13.91
CA ILE A 114 44.39 -43.26 -14.83
C ILE A 114 45.39 -42.54 -15.72
#